data_AF-A0A519LCR6-F1
#
_entry.id   AF-A0A519LCR6-F1
#
_cell.length_a   1.000
_cell.length_b   1.000
_cell.length_c   1.000
_cell.angle_alpha   90.00
_cell.angle_beta   90.00
_cell.angle_gamma   90.00
#
_symmetry.space_group_name_H-M   'P 1'
#
loop_
_entity.id
_entity.type
_entity.pdbx_description
1 polymer ?
#
loop_
_entity_poly.entity_id
_entity_poly.type
_entity_poly.pdbx_seq_one_letter_code
_entity_poly.pdbx_strand_id
1 'polypeptide(L)'
;MNRVLKVALLCGLAMTVASCGTVRRALPFGLGGSDGPSATATAGQRISVLEFEQQLAPSAALSGRDFFIPGPQAATAWTQPGGTSENSVEHVIGAADFAIAWRRGIGAGSSRTRQITAPIVADGGRVFVLDGESTVSALDAATGAVAWKTNIKPDEREGRSGFFGIGGSSTGGGFGGGVAVGGGKVFVSSGYRTVSAIDQASGAVLWTTPVDVPIHGAPTVAGNRVFVVDVENQMLAFDATTGQQDWSYRGIPEPARIMRASSPAVTGDTVIAPFSSGEVTALRASTGQSLWTQVLSRTSRTSALSEIRDIAGRPVISRGVVYAVSHSGVLQAMDIRSGQPKWQLPIAGVNAPLPVGDVVYVVSKSGELTVISRETGQVYWTRNLNEGRIHQEGGFLGFFDRTVVPEWSGPLLASNRLLLVNSEGELVALDPKTGAQTATLKIGAASFIAPAAYNGSVYVLTDRGDLISIR
;
A
#
# COMPACT_ATOMS: atom_id res chain seq x y z
N MET A 1 -51.58 -30.77 39.42
CA MET A 1 -50.35 -30.66 40.23
C MET A 1 -49.28 -29.98 39.39
N ASN A 2 -48.90 -28.76 39.78
CA ASN A 2 -48.55 -27.67 38.86
C ASN A 2 -47.11 -27.68 38.29
N ARG A 3 -46.99 -27.11 37.08
CA ARG A 3 -45.77 -26.86 36.28
C ARG A 3 -44.64 -26.12 37.03
N VAL A 4 -44.91 -25.56 38.21
CA VAL A 4 -43.93 -24.89 39.09
C VAL A 4 -42.93 -25.89 39.69
N LEU A 5 -43.33 -27.15 39.95
CA LEU A 5 -42.43 -28.13 40.59
C LEU A 5 -41.36 -28.70 39.63
N LYS A 6 -41.62 -28.66 38.31
CA LYS A 6 -40.65 -29.12 37.29
C LYS A 6 -39.63 -28.05 36.92
N VAL A 7 -39.95 -26.76 37.12
CA VAL A 7 -39.00 -25.65 36.97
C VAL A 7 -38.07 -25.55 38.18
N ALA A 8 -38.57 -25.86 39.39
CA ALA A 8 -37.75 -25.89 40.61
C ALA A 8 -36.67 -26.99 40.61
N LEU A 9 -36.92 -28.14 39.96
CA LEU A 9 -35.96 -29.24 39.89
C LEU A 9 -34.85 -29.03 38.83
N LEU A 10 -35.09 -28.17 37.83
CA LEU A 10 -34.10 -27.79 36.82
C LEU A 10 -33.26 -26.56 37.24
N CYS A 11 -33.78 -25.69 38.12
CA CYS A 11 -32.99 -24.62 38.74
C CYS A 11 -32.15 -25.11 39.94
N GLY A 12 -32.52 -26.23 40.57
CA GLY A 12 -31.77 -26.83 41.69
C GLY A 12 -30.48 -27.55 41.29
N LEU A 13 -30.33 -27.94 40.01
CA LEU A 13 -29.12 -28.59 39.49
C LEU A 13 -28.13 -27.64 38.80
N ALA A 14 -28.49 -26.36 38.64
CA ALA A 14 -27.62 -25.32 38.08
C ALA A 14 -26.86 -24.49 39.14
N MET A 15 -27.10 -24.74 40.43
CA MET A 15 -26.44 -24.04 41.55
C MET A 15 -25.41 -24.89 42.31
N THR A 16 -24.95 -26.00 41.74
CA THR A 16 -23.85 -26.83 42.30
C THR A 16 -22.56 -26.82 41.48
N VAL A 17 -22.46 -26.00 40.43
CA VAL A 17 -21.21 -25.78 39.66
C VAL A 17 -20.65 -24.35 39.82
N ALA A 18 -21.22 -23.56 40.75
CA ALA A 18 -20.74 -22.22 41.09
C ALA A 18 -20.37 -22.13 42.59
N SER A 19 -19.49 -23.01 43.07
CA SER A 19 -18.91 -22.88 44.43
C SER A 19 -17.54 -23.55 44.61
N CYS A 20 -16.67 -23.55 43.59
CA CYS A 20 -15.26 -23.94 43.77
C CYS A 20 -14.34 -22.76 44.17
N GLY A 21 -14.87 -21.72 44.82
CA GLY A 21 -14.09 -20.57 45.29
C GLY A 21 -13.97 -20.42 46.81
N THR A 22 -14.86 -21.04 47.59
CA THR A 22 -15.05 -20.67 49.00
C THR A 22 -14.84 -21.80 50.02
N VAL A 23 -14.39 -22.99 49.58
CA VAL A 23 -14.16 -24.15 50.47
C VAL A 23 -12.67 -24.51 50.65
N ARG A 24 -11.75 -23.64 50.22
CA ARG A 24 -10.30 -23.84 50.50
C ARG A 24 -9.84 -23.45 51.90
N ARG A 25 -10.70 -22.84 52.73
CA ARG A 25 -10.36 -22.36 54.08
C ARG A 25 -10.79 -23.26 55.25
N ALA A 26 -11.39 -24.42 54.97
CA ALA A 26 -12.00 -25.28 56.01
C ALA A 26 -11.38 -26.69 56.10
N LEU A 27 -10.26 -26.97 55.43
CA LEU A 27 -9.59 -28.28 55.51
C LEU A 27 -8.40 -28.22 56.47
N PRO A 28 -8.30 -29.15 57.44
CA PRO A 28 -7.30 -29.12 58.53
C PRO A 28 -5.92 -29.65 58.11
N PHE A 29 -5.69 -29.84 56.81
CA PHE A 29 -4.39 -30.25 56.28
C PHE A 29 -3.70 -29.00 55.73
N GLY A 30 -2.76 -28.47 56.52
CA GLY A 30 -1.99 -27.26 56.23
C GLY A 30 -1.14 -27.36 54.96
N LEU A 31 -1.78 -27.23 53.80
CA LEU A 31 -1.15 -26.84 52.54
C LEU A 31 -1.31 -25.33 52.39
N GLY A 32 -0.64 -24.59 53.28
CA GLY A 32 -0.68 -23.13 53.35
C GLY A 32 0.60 -22.60 54.00
N GLY A 33 1.47 -22.05 53.18
CA GLY A 33 2.73 -21.41 53.56
C GLY A 33 3.76 -21.64 52.45
N SER A 34 4.20 -20.66 51.67
CA SER A 34 4.27 -19.22 51.88
C SER A 34 4.24 -18.53 50.52
N ASP A 35 3.43 -17.48 50.37
CA ASP A 35 3.62 -16.50 49.29
C ASP A 35 4.92 -15.75 49.62
N GLY A 36 6.05 -16.33 49.20
CA GLY A 36 7.30 -15.60 49.10
C GLY A 36 7.09 -14.39 48.19
N PRO A 37 7.88 -13.32 48.36
CA PRO A 37 7.74 -12.14 47.51
C PRO A 37 7.86 -12.56 46.05
N SER A 38 6.76 -12.53 45.31
CA SER A 38 6.83 -12.63 43.86
C SER A 38 7.62 -11.39 43.44
N ALA A 39 8.85 -11.58 42.99
CA ALA A 39 9.63 -10.51 42.41
C ALA A 39 8.87 -10.04 41.16
N THR A 40 8.00 -9.06 41.34
CA THR A 40 7.51 -8.24 40.24
C THR A 40 8.73 -7.49 39.73
N ALA A 41 9.22 -7.88 38.55
CA ALA A 41 10.29 -7.16 37.88
C ALA A 41 9.91 -5.68 37.86
N THR A 42 10.75 -4.86 38.46
CA THR A 42 10.65 -3.39 38.44
C THR A 42 10.45 -2.93 37.00
N ALA A 43 9.60 -1.91 36.82
CA ALA A 43 9.15 -1.38 35.53
C ALA A 43 10.26 -0.70 34.68
N GLY A 44 11.48 -1.22 34.71
CA GLY A 44 12.67 -0.64 34.08
C GLY A 44 13.36 -1.50 33.03
N GLN A 45 13.12 -2.81 32.91
CA GLN A 45 13.80 -3.65 31.91
C GLN A 45 12.95 -4.83 31.41
N ARG A 46 11.77 -4.55 30.85
CA ARG A 46 11.19 -5.48 29.87
C ARG A 46 11.86 -5.20 28.54
N ILE A 47 12.88 -5.99 28.20
CA ILE A 47 13.42 -6.01 26.84
C ILE A 47 12.52 -6.97 26.06
N SER A 48 11.88 -6.47 25.00
CA SER A 48 11.09 -7.30 24.10
C SER A 48 12.00 -8.36 23.47
N VAL A 49 11.72 -9.64 23.70
CA VAL A 49 12.48 -10.77 23.12
C VAL A 49 12.16 -10.96 21.62
N LEU A 50 11.16 -10.24 21.09
CA LEU A 50 10.72 -10.34 19.69
C LEU A 50 11.27 -9.20 18.80
N GLU A 51 11.92 -8.19 19.39
CA GLU A 51 12.33 -6.98 18.68
C GLU A 51 13.84 -6.95 18.48
N PHE A 52 14.39 -8.04 17.94
CA PHE A 52 15.63 -7.96 17.16
C PHE A 52 15.28 -7.48 15.73
N GLU A 53 14.58 -6.35 15.62
CA GLU A 53 14.76 -5.51 14.44
C GLU A 53 16.17 -4.94 14.60
N GLN A 54 17.11 -5.40 13.76
CA GLN A 54 18.36 -4.68 13.62
C GLN A 54 18.02 -3.26 13.18
N GLN A 55 18.02 -2.31 14.12
CA GLN A 55 17.92 -0.89 13.79
C GLN A 55 18.99 -0.59 12.76
N LEU A 56 18.55 -0.07 11.62
CA LEU A 56 19.45 0.28 10.54
C LEU A 56 20.29 1.48 10.97
N ALA A 57 21.51 1.19 11.38
CA ALA A 57 22.45 2.22 11.77
C ALA A 57 23.07 2.87 10.52
N PRO A 58 23.19 4.21 10.49
CA PRO A 58 24.01 4.89 9.50
C PRO A 58 25.42 4.31 9.44
N SER A 59 25.94 4.10 8.22
CA SER A 59 27.26 3.53 8.03
C SER A 59 28.35 4.55 8.40
N ALA A 60 29.28 4.16 9.28
CA ALA A 60 30.45 4.98 9.60
C ALA A 60 31.27 5.35 8.35
N ALA A 61 31.28 4.50 7.32
CA ALA A 61 31.99 4.74 6.06
C ALA A 61 31.37 5.88 5.21
N LEU A 62 30.10 6.23 5.47
CA LEU A 62 29.38 7.31 4.79
C LEU A 62 29.24 8.57 5.66
N SER A 63 29.74 8.55 6.89
CA SER A 63 29.68 9.71 7.78
C SER A 63 30.37 10.93 7.16
N GLY A 64 29.65 12.05 7.06
CA GLY A 64 30.13 13.29 6.45
C GLY A 64 30.29 13.24 4.92
N ARG A 65 29.95 12.12 4.25
CA ARG A 65 29.95 12.04 2.79
C ARG A 65 28.63 12.58 2.24
N ASP A 66 28.74 13.43 1.24
CA ASP A 66 27.59 13.86 0.46
C ASP A 66 27.31 12.86 -0.68
N PHE A 67 26.10 12.93 -1.23
CA PHE A 67 25.65 12.10 -2.36
C PHE A 67 25.06 12.97 -3.47
N PHE A 68 24.93 12.49 -4.71
CA PHE A 68 24.32 13.33 -5.75
C PHE A 68 22.79 13.18 -5.81
N ILE A 69 22.09 14.31 -5.94
CA ILE A 69 20.68 14.40 -6.31
C ILE A 69 20.61 15.25 -7.60
N PRO A 70 20.03 14.74 -8.70
CA PRO A 70 19.86 15.51 -9.92
C PRO A 70 18.93 16.71 -9.72
N GLY A 71 19.06 17.75 -10.54
CA GLY A 71 18.14 18.89 -10.52
C GLY A 71 16.70 18.49 -10.90
N PRO A 72 15.69 19.23 -10.41
CA PRO A 72 14.28 18.89 -10.64
C PRO A 72 13.91 18.96 -12.13
N GLN A 73 13.13 17.99 -12.60
CA GLN A 73 12.65 17.88 -13.97
C GLN A 73 11.15 18.16 -14.07
N ALA A 74 10.70 18.72 -15.18
CA ALA A 74 9.27 18.93 -15.40
C ALA A 74 8.54 17.58 -15.57
N ALA A 75 7.52 17.33 -14.74
CA ALA A 75 6.63 16.18 -14.89
C ALA A 75 5.44 16.57 -15.80
N THR A 76 5.63 16.53 -17.12
CA THR A 76 4.58 16.86 -18.10
C THR A 76 3.62 15.71 -18.39
N ALA A 77 3.89 14.54 -17.81
CA ALA A 77 3.09 13.33 -17.89
C ALA A 77 3.32 12.51 -16.60
N TRP A 78 2.25 11.95 -16.05
CA TRP A 78 2.25 11.04 -14.90
C TRP A 78 1.30 9.89 -15.21
N THR A 79 1.60 9.15 -16.27
CA THR A 79 0.63 8.27 -16.93
C THR A 79 0.39 6.98 -16.17
N GLN A 80 1.29 6.60 -15.26
CA GLN A 80 1.23 5.35 -14.52
C GLN A 80 1.12 5.61 -13.01
N PRO A 81 0.71 4.61 -12.21
CA PRO A 81 0.62 4.76 -10.76
C PRO A 81 1.91 5.28 -10.08
N GLY A 82 3.09 4.95 -10.63
CA GLY A 82 4.39 5.47 -10.20
C GLY A 82 4.98 6.54 -11.11
N GLY A 83 4.14 7.25 -11.87
CA GLY A 83 4.50 8.29 -12.84
C GLY A 83 4.90 7.76 -14.21
N THR A 84 5.73 6.73 -14.28
CA THR A 84 6.19 6.09 -15.53
C THR A 84 5.93 4.59 -15.51
N SER A 85 6.09 3.90 -16.65
CA SER A 85 5.94 2.43 -16.71
C SER A 85 6.96 1.72 -15.83
N GLU A 86 8.10 2.35 -15.56
CA GLU A 86 9.14 1.86 -14.67
C GLU A 86 8.84 2.10 -13.18
N ASN A 87 7.74 2.79 -12.87
CA ASN A 87 7.40 3.31 -11.55
C ASN A 87 8.49 4.20 -10.94
N SER A 88 9.31 4.80 -11.79
CA SER A 88 10.43 5.64 -11.40
C SER A 88 10.19 7.06 -11.85
N VAL A 89 10.18 7.95 -10.86
CA VAL A 89 10.14 9.40 -10.99
C VAL A 89 11.16 9.92 -10.00
N GLU A 90 12.27 10.48 -10.49
CA GLU A 90 13.38 10.83 -9.62
C GLU A 90 13.08 12.12 -8.85
N HIS A 91 13.44 13.26 -9.44
CA HIS A 91 13.27 14.57 -8.84
C HIS A 91 12.44 15.43 -9.79
N VAL A 92 11.25 15.85 -9.35
CA VAL A 92 10.30 16.59 -10.16
C VAL A 92 10.16 18.04 -9.72
N ILE A 93 9.78 18.93 -10.64
CA ILE A 93 9.30 20.27 -10.30
C ILE A 93 7.87 20.12 -9.79
N GLY A 94 7.62 20.59 -8.58
CA GLY A 94 6.30 20.52 -7.96
C GLY A 94 6.19 21.35 -6.69
N ALA A 95 5.01 21.94 -6.45
CA ALA A 95 4.64 22.62 -5.20
C ALA A 95 5.70 23.64 -4.74
N ALA A 96 6.03 24.62 -5.58
CA ALA A 96 7.00 25.68 -5.28
C ALA A 96 6.58 26.48 -4.03
N ASP A 97 5.32 26.92 -3.98
CA ASP A 97 4.77 27.75 -2.88
C ASP A 97 4.36 26.90 -1.66
N PHE A 98 4.25 25.58 -1.85
CA PHE A 98 3.79 24.62 -0.84
C PHE A 98 2.42 24.97 -0.24
N ALA A 99 1.50 25.46 -1.07
CA ALA A 99 0.18 25.90 -0.65
C ALA A 99 -0.93 25.17 -1.40
N ILE A 100 -2.08 24.98 -0.74
CA ILE A 100 -3.25 24.40 -1.39
C ILE A 100 -3.77 25.37 -2.46
N ALA A 101 -3.70 24.96 -3.72
CA ALA A 101 -4.25 25.71 -4.85
C ALA A 101 -5.77 25.50 -4.97
N TRP A 102 -6.21 24.25 -4.88
CA TRP A 102 -7.63 23.88 -4.87
C TRP A 102 -7.87 22.53 -4.23
N ARG A 103 -9.12 22.29 -3.83
CA ARG A 103 -9.64 21.00 -3.36
C ARG A 103 -10.91 20.64 -4.14
N ARG A 104 -11.06 19.36 -4.50
CA ARG A 104 -12.26 18.83 -5.15
C ARG A 104 -12.63 17.46 -4.61
N GLY A 105 -13.91 17.29 -4.24
CA GLY A 105 -14.48 15.98 -3.94
C GLY A 105 -14.66 15.16 -5.22
N ILE A 106 -14.11 13.95 -5.26
CA ILE A 106 -14.12 13.09 -6.45
C ILE A 106 -15.29 12.10 -6.46
N GLY A 107 -15.94 11.90 -5.31
CA GLY A 107 -17.06 10.98 -5.16
C GLY A 107 -16.98 10.27 -3.82
N ALA A 108 -17.12 8.94 -3.84
CA ALA A 108 -17.14 8.14 -2.63
C ALA A 108 -15.74 8.01 -1.99
N GLY A 109 -15.63 8.38 -0.72
CA GLY A 109 -14.48 8.08 0.14
C GLY A 109 -14.41 6.60 0.55
N SER A 110 -13.36 6.28 1.30
CA SER A 110 -13.22 5.00 1.99
C SER A 110 -14.23 4.83 3.11
N SER A 111 -14.60 3.58 3.37
CA SER A 111 -15.49 3.13 4.43
C SER A 111 -15.15 1.68 4.81
N ARG A 112 -15.95 1.06 5.68
CA ARG A 112 -15.76 -0.36 6.05
C ARG A 112 -15.85 -1.32 4.86
N THR A 113 -16.51 -0.93 3.77
CA THR A 113 -16.79 -1.81 2.61
C THR A 113 -16.22 -1.28 1.30
N ARG A 114 -15.54 -0.13 1.32
CA ARG A 114 -15.01 0.58 0.14
C ARG A 114 -13.69 1.23 0.52
N GLN A 115 -12.72 1.26 -0.37
CA GLN A 115 -11.42 1.87 -0.08
C GLN A 115 -10.90 2.59 -1.31
N ILE A 116 -10.42 3.81 -1.13
CA ILE A 116 -9.65 4.51 -2.15
C ILE A 116 -8.22 4.00 -2.06
N THR A 117 -7.79 3.27 -3.10
CA THR A 117 -6.45 2.68 -3.16
C THR A 117 -5.67 3.08 -4.41
N ALA A 118 -6.37 3.56 -5.44
CA ALA A 118 -5.81 3.89 -6.74
C ALA A 118 -4.92 5.14 -6.70
N PRO A 119 -3.63 5.03 -7.10
CA PRO A 119 -2.77 6.19 -7.24
C PRO A 119 -3.27 7.16 -8.31
N ILE A 120 -2.96 8.44 -8.12
CA ILE A 120 -3.31 9.50 -9.05
C ILE A 120 -2.48 9.35 -10.33
N VAL A 121 -3.12 9.49 -11.49
CA VAL A 121 -2.43 9.60 -12.79
C VAL A 121 -2.86 10.87 -13.51
N ALA A 122 -2.00 11.43 -14.36
CA ALA A 122 -2.25 12.68 -15.04
C ALA A 122 -1.60 12.71 -16.41
N ASP A 123 -2.31 13.27 -17.39
CA ASP A 123 -1.85 13.44 -18.76
C ASP A 123 -2.75 14.42 -19.53
N GLY A 124 -2.24 15.05 -20.58
CA GLY A 124 -3.03 15.90 -21.48
C GLY A 124 -3.79 17.05 -20.78
N GLY A 125 -3.22 17.62 -19.72
CA GLY A 125 -3.83 18.70 -18.93
C GLY A 125 -4.86 18.21 -17.91
N ARG A 126 -5.03 16.91 -17.73
CA ARG A 126 -6.04 16.33 -16.84
C ARG A 126 -5.42 15.39 -15.80
N VAL A 127 -6.11 15.31 -14.67
CA VAL A 127 -5.84 14.36 -13.60
C VAL A 127 -6.97 13.34 -13.55
N PHE A 128 -6.62 12.07 -13.45
CA PHE A 128 -7.55 10.94 -13.42
C PHE A 128 -7.44 10.24 -12.06
N VAL A 129 -8.60 9.95 -11.49
CA VAL A 129 -8.74 9.36 -10.15
C VAL A 129 -9.88 8.35 -10.15
N LEU A 130 -9.78 7.35 -9.28
CA LEU A 130 -10.80 6.33 -9.05
C LEU A 130 -11.28 6.43 -7.61
N ASP A 131 -12.59 6.60 -7.44
CA ASP A 131 -13.21 6.68 -6.11
C ASP A 131 -13.56 5.30 -5.53
N GLY A 132 -14.05 5.27 -4.28
CA GLY A 132 -14.39 4.04 -3.57
C GLY A 132 -15.60 3.28 -4.12
N GLU A 133 -16.33 3.83 -5.10
CA GLU A 133 -17.45 3.17 -5.79
C GLU A 133 -17.09 2.77 -7.23
N SER A 134 -15.80 2.77 -7.58
CA SER A 134 -15.31 2.50 -8.93
C SER A 134 -15.82 3.51 -9.97
N THR A 135 -15.96 4.77 -9.59
CA THR A 135 -16.17 5.88 -10.54
C THR A 135 -14.83 6.52 -10.88
N VAL A 136 -14.52 6.53 -12.17
CA VAL A 136 -13.36 7.22 -12.73
C VAL A 136 -13.77 8.66 -12.99
N SER A 137 -12.99 9.62 -12.47
CA SER A 137 -13.19 11.04 -12.75
C SER A 137 -11.97 11.60 -13.46
N ALA A 138 -12.21 12.37 -14.53
CA ALA A 138 -11.19 13.23 -15.13
C ALA A 138 -11.43 14.67 -14.73
N LEU A 139 -10.39 15.32 -14.23
CA LEU A 139 -10.42 16.70 -13.76
C LEU A 139 -9.38 17.52 -14.50
N ASP A 140 -9.72 18.77 -14.82
CA ASP A 140 -8.74 19.75 -15.28
C ASP A 140 -7.66 19.96 -14.20
N ALA A 141 -6.40 19.78 -14.57
CA ALA A 141 -5.28 19.79 -13.63
C ALA A 141 -5.08 21.18 -12.99
N ALA A 142 -5.42 22.26 -13.70
CA ALA A 142 -5.19 23.61 -13.24
C ALA A 142 -6.27 24.13 -12.29
N THR A 143 -7.53 23.77 -12.54
CA THR A 143 -8.71 24.33 -11.87
C THR A 143 -9.43 23.33 -10.96
N GLY A 144 -9.18 22.03 -11.14
CA GLY A 144 -9.93 20.98 -10.47
C GLY A 144 -11.40 20.89 -10.92
N ALA A 145 -11.74 21.46 -12.08
CA ALA A 145 -13.06 21.30 -12.69
C ALA A 145 -13.21 19.88 -13.25
N VAL A 146 -14.35 19.24 -13.00
CA VAL A 146 -14.62 17.88 -13.51
C VAL A 146 -14.95 17.98 -15.00
N ALA A 147 -14.17 17.28 -15.84
CA ALA A 147 -14.41 17.17 -17.27
C ALA A 147 -15.45 16.08 -17.57
N TRP A 148 -15.29 14.90 -16.98
CA TRP A 148 -16.22 13.78 -17.10
C TRP A 148 -16.11 12.83 -15.92
N LYS A 149 -17.15 12.01 -15.74
CA LYS A 149 -17.17 10.87 -14.81
C LYS A 149 -17.75 9.64 -15.48
N THR A 150 -17.15 8.48 -15.20
CA THR A 150 -17.57 7.20 -15.76
C THR A 150 -17.58 6.14 -14.65
N ASN A 151 -18.74 5.54 -14.40
CA ASN A 151 -18.86 4.44 -13.46
C ASN A 151 -18.56 3.13 -14.19
N ILE A 152 -17.58 2.36 -13.70
CA ILE A 152 -17.16 1.08 -14.30
C ILE A 152 -17.69 -0.14 -13.54
N LYS A 153 -18.55 0.06 -12.54
CA LYS A 153 -19.20 -1.03 -11.83
C LYS A 153 -20.19 -1.73 -12.78
N PRO A 154 -20.11 -3.07 -12.92
CA PRO A 154 -21.07 -3.82 -13.71
C PRO A 154 -22.48 -3.75 -13.11
N ASP A 155 -23.50 -3.79 -13.96
CA ASP A 155 -24.90 -3.76 -13.53
C ASP A 155 -25.22 -4.96 -12.62
N GLU A 156 -25.72 -4.68 -11.41
CA GLU A 156 -25.97 -5.68 -10.35
C GLU A 156 -27.00 -6.77 -10.73
N ARG A 157 -27.67 -6.64 -11.88
CA ARG A 157 -28.70 -7.58 -12.36
C ARG A 157 -28.14 -8.93 -12.83
N GLU A 158 -26.82 -9.05 -13.06
CA GLU A 158 -26.20 -10.29 -13.54
C GLU A 158 -25.61 -11.18 -12.43
N GLY A 159 -25.63 -10.74 -11.17
CA GLY A 159 -25.27 -11.58 -10.04
C GLY A 159 -26.38 -12.58 -9.74
N ARG A 160 -26.13 -13.87 -10.00
CA ARG A 160 -27.02 -14.98 -9.57
C ARG A 160 -27.37 -14.83 -8.08
N SER A 161 -28.55 -14.28 -7.81
CA SER A 161 -29.17 -14.36 -6.50
C SER A 161 -29.43 -15.83 -6.23
N GLY A 162 -28.66 -16.43 -5.31
CA GLY A 162 -28.89 -17.79 -4.87
C GLY A 162 -30.35 -17.95 -4.44
N PHE A 163 -31.03 -18.96 -4.97
CA PHE A 163 -32.37 -19.35 -4.53
C PHE A 163 -32.31 -19.56 -3.01
N PHE A 164 -33.10 -18.79 -2.24
CA PHE A 164 -33.14 -18.72 -0.76
C PHE A 164 -32.20 -17.74 -0.03
N GLY A 165 -31.43 -16.87 -0.70
CA GLY A 165 -30.65 -15.84 0.01
C GLY A 165 -29.56 -16.38 0.95
N ILE A 166 -29.24 -17.67 0.85
CA ILE A 166 -28.12 -18.34 1.49
C ILE A 166 -27.24 -18.85 0.36
N GLY A 167 -26.06 -18.25 0.18
CA GLY A 167 -25.11 -18.64 -0.87
C GLY A 167 -25.14 -17.81 -2.16
N GLY A 168 -25.88 -16.69 -2.20
CA GLY A 168 -25.71 -15.68 -3.24
C GLY A 168 -24.62 -14.71 -2.83
N SER A 169 -23.49 -14.68 -3.56
CA SER A 169 -22.52 -13.60 -3.45
C SER A 169 -23.26 -12.30 -3.75
N SER A 170 -23.55 -11.51 -2.72
CA SER A 170 -23.64 -10.08 -2.96
C SER A 170 -22.36 -9.72 -3.73
N THR A 171 -22.49 -8.96 -4.80
CA THR A 171 -21.42 -8.18 -5.42
C THR A 171 -20.92 -7.15 -4.40
N GLY A 172 -20.39 -7.66 -3.29
CA GLY A 172 -19.96 -6.93 -2.11
C GLY A 172 -18.65 -6.23 -2.41
N GLY A 173 -18.78 -5.07 -3.08
CA GLY A 173 -17.76 -4.04 -3.19
C GLY A 173 -16.54 -4.44 -4.01
N GLY A 174 -16.40 -3.87 -5.20
CA GLY A 174 -15.17 -3.91 -5.97
C GLY A 174 -14.08 -3.24 -5.16
N PHE A 175 -13.36 -4.04 -4.39
CA PHE A 175 -12.26 -3.58 -3.57
C PHE A 175 -11.04 -3.43 -4.45
N GLY A 176 -10.37 -2.27 -4.36
CA GLY A 176 -9.08 -2.07 -5.02
C GLY A 176 -9.22 -1.61 -6.46
N GLY A 177 -8.18 -1.89 -7.24
CA GLY A 177 -8.05 -1.49 -8.63
C GLY A 177 -7.16 -0.27 -8.78
N GLY A 178 -7.14 0.27 -9.98
CA GLY A 178 -6.39 1.49 -10.23
C GLY A 178 -6.53 1.98 -11.65
N VAL A 179 -5.84 3.08 -11.92
CA VAL A 179 -5.89 3.78 -13.19
C VAL A 179 -4.49 3.93 -13.78
N ALA A 180 -4.41 3.82 -15.10
CA ALA A 180 -3.24 4.17 -15.89
C ALA A 180 -3.69 4.84 -17.20
N VAL A 181 -2.82 5.61 -17.82
CA VAL A 181 -3.08 6.35 -19.06
C VAL A 181 -2.07 5.92 -20.12
N GLY A 182 -2.51 5.83 -21.37
CA GLY A 182 -1.63 5.57 -22.51
C GLY A 182 -2.39 5.57 -23.82
N GLY A 183 -1.77 6.12 -24.88
CA GLY A 183 -2.37 6.09 -26.23
C GLY A 183 -3.75 6.75 -26.32
N GLY A 184 -4.01 7.81 -25.56
CA GLY A 184 -5.31 8.50 -25.52
C GLY A 184 -6.40 7.75 -24.74
N LYS A 185 -6.04 6.75 -23.93
CA LYS A 185 -6.97 5.93 -23.15
C LYS A 185 -6.62 5.95 -21.67
N VAL A 186 -7.65 5.86 -20.84
CA VAL A 186 -7.57 5.59 -19.40
C VAL A 186 -7.93 4.13 -19.20
N PHE A 187 -6.98 3.34 -18.73
CA PHE A 187 -7.16 1.93 -18.39
C PHE A 187 -7.48 1.78 -16.92
N VAL A 188 -8.44 0.92 -16.62
CA VAL A 188 -8.95 0.74 -15.26
C VAL A 188 -9.05 -0.74 -14.97
N SER A 189 -8.39 -1.17 -13.89
CA SER A 189 -8.59 -2.49 -13.30
C SER A 189 -9.53 -2.38 -12.10
N SER A 190 -10.35 -3.39 -11.86
CA SER A 190 -11.34 -3.36 -10.78
C SER A 190 -11.47 -4.70 -10.04
N GLY A 191 -11.76 -4.59 -8.74
CA GLY A 191 -12.19 -5.71 -7.90
C GLY A 191 -13.51 -6.33 -8.35
N TYR A 192 -14.27 -5.65 -9.24
CA TYR A 192 -15.44 -6.21 -9.92
C TYR A 192 -15.11 -7.20 -11.04
N ARG A 193 -13.85 -7.67 -11.11
CA ARG A 193 -13.36 -8.64 -12.10
C ARG A 193 -13.46 -8.12 -13.52
N THR A 194 -13.09 -6.86 -13.72
CA THR A 194 -13.08 -6.22 -15.03
C THR A 194 -11.79 -5.45 -15.25
N VAL A 195 -11.36 -5.42 -16.51
CA VAL A 195 -10.40 -4.47 -17.05
C VAL A 195 -11.13 -3.66 -18.11
N SER A 196 -11.03 -2.33 -18.07
CA SER A 196 -11.71 -1.45 -19.03
C SER A 196 -10.75 -0.45 -19.63
N ALA A 197 -10.99 -0.06 -20.88
CA ALA A 197 -10.40 1.13 -21.46
C ALA A 197 -11.47 2.19 -21.69
N ILE A 198 -11.14 3.41 -21.32
CA ILE A 198 -11.99 4.59 -21.43
C ILE A 198 -11.26 5.59 -22.33
N ASP A 199 -11.99 6.24 -23.22
CA ASP A 199 -11.46 7.35 -23.99
C ASP A 199 -11.08 8.51 -23.07
N GLN A 200 -9.81 8.94 -23.12
CA GLN A 200 -9.28 9.96 -22.22
C GLN A 200 -9.98 11.32 -22.37
N ALA A 201 -10.46 11.63 -23.58
CA ALA A 201 -11.07 12.91 -23.90
C ALA A 201 -12.54 13.00 -23.45
N SER A 202 -13.33 11.97 -23.73
CA SER A 202 -14.79 11.97 -23.57
C SER A 202 -15.28 11.21 -22.34
N GLY A 203 -14.51 10.28 -21.80
CA GLY A 203 -14.96 9.37 -20.75
C GLY A 203 -15.79 8.19 -21.26
N ALA A 204 -15.95 8.03 -22.58
CA ALA A 204 -16.66 6.91 -23.16
C ALA A 204 -15.89 5.59 -22.93
N VAL A 205 -16.58 4.55 -22.47
CA VAL A 205 -16.00 3.20 -22.37
C VAL A 205 -15.79 2.65 -23.79
N LEU A 206 -14.54 2.33 -24.13
CA LEU A 206 -14.15 1.78 -25.42
C LEU A 206 -14.31 0.26 -25.45
N TRP A 207 -13.87 -0.39 -24.37
CA TRP A 207 -14.04 -1.81 -24.16
C TRP A 207 -14.01 -2.15 -22.66
N THR A 208 -14.64 -3.26 -22.30
CA THR A 208 -14.58 -3.88 -20.98
C THR A 208 -14.40 -5.38 -21.16
N THR A 209 -13.37 -5.92 -20.53
CA THR A 209 -13.04 -7.35 -20.55
C THR A 209 -13.29 -7.93 -19.16
N PRO A 210 -14.18 -8.91 -19.01
CA PRO A 210 -14.33 -9.63 -17.75
C PRO A 210 -13.12 -10.55 -17.53
N VAL A 211 -12.74 -10.70 -16.27
CA VAL A 211 -11.71 -11.66 -15.82
C VAL A 211 -12.30 -12.61 -14.78
N ASP A 212 -11.63 -13.72 -14.53
CA ASP A 212 -12.14 -14.73 -13.59
C ASP A 212 -11.94 -14.31 -12.13
N VAL A 213 -10.87 -13.57 -11.85
CA VAL A 213 -10.39 -13.25 -10.51
C VAL A 213 -10.41 -11.72 -10.28
N PRO A 214 -10.81 -11.23 -9.10
CA PRO A 214 -10.77 -9.80 -8.78
C PRO A 214 -9.38 -9.19 -8.93
N ILE A 215 -9.31 -7.96 -9.45
CA ILE A 215 -8.05 -7.22 -9.58
C ILE A 215 -8.03 -6.09 -8.57
N HIS A 216 -7.06 -6.13 -7.66
CA HIS A 216 -6.87 -5.10 -6.63
C HIS A 216 -5.71 -4.14 -6.98
N GLY A 217 -4.77 -4.57 -7.84
CA GLY A 217 -3.62 -3.79 -8.25
C GLY A 217 -3.96 -2.80 -9.36
N ALA A 218 -3.21 -1.70 -9.45
CA ALA A 218 -3.36 -0.76 -10.55
C ALA A 218 -2.76 -1.33 -11.84
N PRO A 219 -3.28 -0.97 -13.03
CA PRO A 219 -2.70 -1.42 -14.29
C PRO A 219 -1.38 -0.71 -14.59
N THR A 220 -0.57 -1.30 -15.46
CA THR A 220 0.58 -0.64 -16.06
C THR A 220 0.53 -0.79 -17.57
N VAL A 221 0.66 0.33 -18.28
CA VAL A 221 0.53 0.40 -19.74
C VAL A 221 1.92 0.65 -20.33
N ALA A 222 2.32 -0.20 -21.27
CA ALA A 222 3.57 -0.04 -22.01
C ALA A 222 3.40 -0.56 -23.43
N GLY A 223 3.74 0.28 -24.42
CA GLY A 223 3.45 0.00 -25.82
C GLY A 223 1.95 -0.18 -26.05
N ASN A 224 1.56 -1.28 -26.71
CA ASN A 224 0.16 -1.64 -26.96
C ASN A 224 -0.37 -2.68 -25.96
N ARG A 225 0.18 -2.74 -24.73
CA ARG A 225 -0.23 -3.74 -23.72
C ARG A 225 -0.55 -3.13 -22.38
N VAL A 226 -1.50 -3.75 -21.70
CA VAL A 226 -1.94 -3.44 -20.35
C VAL A 226 -1.64 -4.64 -19.46
N PHE A 227 -0.85 -4.42 -18.42
CA PHE A 227 -0.46 -5.44 -17.46
C PHE A 227 -1.19 -5.24 -16.13
N VAL A 228 -1.76 -6.29 -15.57
CA VAL A 228 -2.47 -6.27 -14.29
C VAL A 228 -2.13 -7.52 -13.48
N VAL A 229 -2.18 -7.40 -12.15
CA VAL A 229 -2.01 -8.52 -11.22
C VAL A 229 -3.28 -8.69 -10.40
N ASP A 230 -3.87 -9.87 -10.46
CA ASP A 230 -5.09 -10.19 -9.73
C ASP A 230 -4.83 -10.56 -8.25
N VAL A 231 -5.89 -10.90 -7.51
CA VAL A 231 -5.75 -11.25 -6.09
C VAL A 231 -5.09 -12.62 -5.84
N GLU A 232 -5.02 -13.50 -6.83
CA GLU A 232 -4.49 -14.88 -6.76
C GLU A 232 -3.06 -14.99 -7.34
N ASN A 233 -2.37 -13.86 -7.53
CA ASN A 233 -1.02 -13.78 -8.11
C ASN A 233 -0.96 -14.25 -9.57
N GLN A 234 -2.03 -14.02 -10.34
CA GLN A 234 -1.97 -14.11 -11.79
C GLN A 234 -1.62 -12.74 -12.38
N MET A 235 -0.55 -12.71 -13.16
CA MET A 235 -0.22 -11.61 -14.06
C MET A 235 -0.94 -11.82 -15.39
N LEU A 236 -1.68 -10.82 -15.84
CA LEU A 236 -2.43 -10.84 -17.08
C LEU A 236 -1.93 -9.71 -17.99
N ALA A 237 -1.83 -9.99 -19.29
CA ALA A 237 -1.55 -8.99 -20.31
C ALA A 237 -2.71 -8.91 -21.30
N PHE A 238 -3.13 -7.68 -21.61
CA PHE A 238 -4.20 -7.39 -22.55
C PHE A 238 -3.70 -6.48 -23.67
N ASP A 239 -4.21 -6.69 -24.87
CA ASP A 239 -4.07 -5.75 -25.97
C ASP A 239 -4.80 -4.44 -25.64
N ALA A 240 -4.07 -3.32 -25.68
CA ALA A 240 -4.58 -2.02 -25.26
C ALA A 240 -5.68 -1.46 -26.19
N THR A 241 -5.75 -1.94 -27.43
CA THR A 241 -6.71 -1.47 -28.43
C THR A 241 -8.03 -2.22 -28.35
N THR A 242 -7.98 -3.55 -28.20
CA THR A 242 -9.12 -4.46 -28.30
C THR A 242 -9.60 -4.99 -26.95
N GLY A 243 -8.74 -4.95 -25.92
CA GLY A 243 -9.02 -5.55 -24.62
C GLY A 243 -8.89 -7.08 -24.60
N GLN A 244 -8.44 -7.72 -25.69
CA GLN A 244 -8.22 -9.17 -25.71
C GLN A 244 -7.04 -9.54 -24.82
N GLN A 245 -7.17 -10.63 -24.06
CA GLN A 245 -6.06 -11.15 -23.26
C GLN A 245 -5.03 -11.83 -24.16
N ASP A 246 -3.79 -11.32 -24.15
CA ASP A 246 -2.67 -11.87 -24.92
C ASP A 246 -2.10 -13.12 -24.24
N TRP A 247 -1.79 -13.00 -22.95
CA TRP A 247 -1.19 -14.07 -22.16
C TRP A 247 -1.49 -13.91 -20.67
N SER A 248 -1.24 -14.98 -19.92
CA SER A 248 -1.26 -14.97 -18.46
C SER A 248 -0.08 -15.76 -17.89
N TYR A 249 0.37 -15.37 -16.69
CA TYR A 249 1.38 -16.06 -15.90
C TYR A 249 0.86 -16.21 -14.47
N ARG A 250 0.97 -17.41 -13.89
CA ARG A 250 0.50 -17.70 -12.54
C ARG A 250 1.70 -17.84 -11.59
N GLY A 251 1.78 -16.96 -10.60
CA GLY A 251 2.69 -17.08 -9.45
C GLY A 251 2.15 -18.02 -8.38
N ILE A 252 2.81 -18.06 -7.22
CA ILE A 252 2.36 -18.86 -6.08
C ILE A 252 1.13 -18.19 -5.45
N PRO A 253 -0.02 -18.88 -5.34
CA PRO A 253 -1.20 -18.34 -4.68
C PRO A 253 -0.95 -18.15 -3.17
N GLU A 254 -1.46 -17.07 -2.60
CA GLU A 254 -1.43 -16.81 -1.15
C GLU A 254 -2.82 -16.45 -0.63
N PRO A 255 -3.22 -16.97 0.55
CA PRO A 255 -4.53 -16.69 1.12
C PRO A 255 -4.66 -15.28 1.70
N ALA A 256 -3.55 -14.62 2.01
CA ALA A 256 -3.51 -13.30 2.62
C ALA A 256 -2.64 -12.34 1.81
N ARG A 257 -3.12 -11.09 1.69
CA ARG A 257 -2.42 -10.03 0.95
C ARG A 257 -2.68 -8.67 1.58
N ILE A 258 -1.76 -7.74 1.37
CA ILE A 258 -1.91 -6.34 1.74
C ILE A 258 -2.72 -5.65 0.64
N MET A 259 -3.79 -4.99 1.08
CA MET A 259 -4.77 -4.41 0.18
C MET A 259 -4.37 -2.97 -0.22
N ARG A 260 -3.29 -2.86 -1.00
CA ARG A 260 -2.83 -1.63 -1.66
C ARG A 260 -2.79 -1.86 -3.17
N ALA A 261 -2.93 -0.80 -3.96
CA ALA A 261 -2.86 -0.89 -5.41
C ALA A 261 -1.40 -0.95 -5.90
N SER A 262 -0.71 -2.05 -5.60
CA SER A 262 0.58 -2.38 -6.23
C SER A 262 0.37 -2.49 -7.75
N SER A 263 1.40 -2.20 -8.54
CA SER A 263 1.34 -2.40 -10.00
C SER A 263 2.67 -2.92 -10.54
N PRO A 264 2.67 -3.58 -11.70
CA PRO A 264 3.90 -4.01 -12.34
C PRO A 264 4.83 -2.85 -12.70
N ALA A 265 6.11 -3.14 -12.93
CA ALA A 265 7.04 -2.20 -13.55
C ALA A 265 7.47 -2.75 -14.92
N VAL A 266 7.49 -1.93 -15.96
CA VAL A 266 7.77 -2.34 -17.34
C VAL A 266 8.85 -1.44 -17.94
N THR A 267 9.89 -2.06 -18.50
CA THR A 267 10.89 -1.41 -19.35
C THR A 267 11.20 -2.28 -20.55
N GLY A 268 11.15 -1.72 -21.76
CA GLY A 268 11.34 -2.48 -23.00
C GLY A 268 10.43 -3.70 -23.08
N ASP A 269 11.02 -4.89 -23.25
CA ASP A 269 10.31 -6.19 -23.29
C ASP A 269 10.38 -6.96 -21.95
N THR A 270 10.59 -6.27 -20.82
CA THR A 270 10.63 -6.87 -19.49
C THR A 270 9.58 -6.24 -18.58
N VAL A 271 8.75 -7.09 -17.99
CA VAL A 271 7.80 -6.71 -16.94
C VAL A 271 8.15 -7.39 -15.63
N ILE A 272 8.22 -6.60 -14.55
CA ILE A 272 8.44 -7.05 -13.19
C ILE A 272 7.09 -7.16 -12.50
N ALA A 273 6.68 -8.41 -12.23
CA ALA A 273 5.44 -8.75 -11.55
C ALA A 273 5.68 -8.90 -10.04
N PRO A 274 5.03 -8.08 -9.19
CA PRO A 274 5.02 -8.27 -7.74
C PRO A 274 3.88 -9.22 -7.32
N PHE A 275 4.20 -10.28 -6.59
CA PHE A 275 3.22 -11.23 -6.07
C PHE A 275 3.16 -11.24 -4.54
N SER A 276 1.98 -11.57 -4.00
CA SER A 276 1.76 -11.57 -2.55
C SER A 276 2.52 -12.68 -1.81
N SER A 277 3.01 -13.70 -2.54
CA SER A 277 3.92 -14.75 -2.06
C SER A 277 5.30 -14.24 -1.65
N GLY A 278 5.61 -12.97 -1.97
CA GLY A 278 6.95 -12.40 -1.88
C GLY A 278 7.76 -12.65 -3.14
N GLU A 279 7.20 -13.29 -4.16
CA GLU A 279 7.84 -13.44 -5.46
C GLU A 279 7.87 -12.10 -6.20
N VAL A 280 9.07 -11.73 -6.67
CA VAL A 280 9.29 -10.73 -7.70
C VAL A 280 9.75 -11.50 -8.94
N THR A 281 8.94 -11.48 -9.98
CA THR A 281 9.21 -12.24 -11.21
C THR A 281 9.39 -11.29 -12.38
N ALA A 282 10.49 -11.42 -13.12
CA ALA A 282 10.63 -10.79 -14.43
C ALA A 282 10.05 -11.71 -15.50
N LEU A 283 9.14 -11.18 -16.30
CA LEU A 283 8.54 -11.85 -17.44
C LEU A 283 8.89 -11.08 -18.71
N ARG A 284 8.93 -11.79 -19.84
CA ARG A 284 8.95 -11.15 -21.16
C ARG A 284 7.60 -10.48 -21.42
N ALA A 285 7.60 -9.18 -21.68
CA ALA A 285 6.37 -8.41 -21.88
C ALA A 285 5.55 -8.94 -23.08
N SER A 286 6.22 -9.43 -24.13
CA SER A 286 5.62 -9.96 -25.34
C SER A 286 4.97 -11.35 -25.22
N THR A 287 5.43 -12.20 -24.30
CA THR A 287 4.99 -13.62 -24.24
C THR A 287 4.59 -14.12 -22.86
N GLY A 288 4.88 -13.37 -21.79
CA GLY A 288 4.65 -13.82 -20.42
C GLY A 288 5.65 -14.89 -19.92
N GLN A 289 6.67 -15.22 -20.72
CA GLN A 289 7.69 -16.19 -20.32
C GLN A 289 8.55 -15.64 -19.18
N SER A 290 8.75 -16.45 -18.13
CA SER A 290 9.63 -16.08 -17.02
C SER A 290 11.09 -15.99 -17.46
N LEU A 291 11.72 -14.87 -17.13
CA LEU A 291 13.15 -14.61 -17.30
C LEU A 291 13.90 -15.01 -16.02
N TRP A 292 13.36 -14.62 -14.87
CA TRP A 292 13.86 -14.99 -13.54
C TRP A 292 12.78 -14.73 -12.49
N THR A 293 12.91 -15.41 -11.34
CA THR A 293 12.07 -15.20 -10.15
C THR A 293 12.97 -15.09 -8.91
N GLN A 294 12.68 -14.12 -8.04
CA GLN A 294 13.30 -13.94 -6.74
C GLN A 294 12.22 -13.94 -5.65
N VAL A 295 12.54 -14.50 -4.48
CA VAL A 295 11.62 -14.52 -3.33
C VAL A 295 12.18 -13.61 -2.24
N LEU A 296 11.47 -12.51 -1.96
CA LEU A 296 11.83 -11.56 -0.92
C LEU A 296 11.16 -11.94 0.39
N SER A 297 11.77 -12.88 1.12
CA SER A 297 11.26 -13.32 2.41
C SER A 297 12.37 -13.48 3.43
N ARG A 298 12.14 -13.00 4.65
CA ARG A 298 13.01 -13.31 5.78
C ARG A 298 12.85 -14.79 6.12
N THR A 299 13.91 -15.58 5.92
CA THR A 299 13.96 -16.96 6.43
C THR A 299 14.25 -16.91 7.93
N SER A 300 13.25 -16.58 8.76
CA SER A 300 13.40 -16.72 10.22
C SER A 300 13.05 -18.14 10.64
N ARG A 301 14.02 -18.90 11.19
CA ARG A 301 13.79 -20.26 11.71
C ARG A 301 12.96 -20.29 13.00
N THR A 302 12.74 -19.14 13.64
CA THR A 302 12.07 -19.03 14.95
C THR A 302 10.74 -18.26 14.87
N SER A 303 10.44 -17.59 13.76
CA SER A 303 9.15 -16.94 13.45
C SER A 303 8.46 -17.70 12.31
N ALA A 304 7.99 -18.91 12.59
CA ALA A 304 7.22 -19.72 11.63
C ALA A 304 5.72 -19.36 11.61
N LEU A 305 5.33 -18.20 12.16
CA LEU A 305 3.94 -17.73 12.22
C LEU A 305 3.68 -16.73 11.09
N SER A 306 3.13 -17.21 9.97
CA SER A 306 2.25 -16.45 9.07
C SER A 306 2.61 -14.98 8.80
N GLU A 307 3.85 -14.66 8.46
CA GLU A 307 4.19 -13.32 7.97
C GLU A 307 3.64 -13.15 6.55
N ILE A 308 2.77 -12.15 6.34
CA ILE A 308 2.35 -11.75 5.00
C ILE A 308 3.60 -11.25 4.25
N ARG A 309 3.98 -11.94 3.17
CA ARG A 309 5.20 -11.70 2.39
C ARG A 309 5.01 -10.72 1.23
N ASP A 310 3.86 -10.09 1.18
CA ASP A 310 3.40 -9.33 0.03
C ASP A 310 4.39 -8.26 -0.41
N ILE A 311 4.61 -8.18 -1.73
CA ILE A 311 5.29 -7.08 -2.40
C ILE A 311 4.27 -5.96 -2.62
N ALA A 312 3.83 -5.39 -1.50
CA ALA A 312 2.84 -4.33 -1.47
C ALA A 312 3.41 -2.99 -1.96
N GLY A 313 4.72 -2.78 -1.72
CA GLY A 313 5.47 -1.71 -2.34
C GLY A 313 5.72 -2.06 -3.81
N ARG A 314 5.13 -1.27 -4.71
CA ARG A 314 5.31 -1.45 -6.15
C ARG A 314 6.81 -1.49 -6.52
N PRO A 315 7.25 -2.46 -7.33
CA PRO A 315 8.64 -2.52 -7.78
C PRO A 315 8.97 -1.30 -8.64
N VAL A 316 10.21 -0.83 -8.52
CA VAL A 316 10.72 0.33 -9.25
C VAL A 316 11.95 -0.06 -10.06
N ILE A 317 11.97 0.31 -11.33
CA ILE A 317 13.10 0.10 -12.22
C ILE A 317 13.84 1.43 -12.36
N SER A 318 15.14 1.45 -12.09
CA SER A 318 15.98 2.63 -12.38
C SER A 318 17.38 2.19 -12.79
N ARG A 319 17.86 2.68 -13.94
CA ARG A 319 19.21 2.42 -14.47
C ARG A 319 19.59 0.93 -14.49
N GLY A 320 18.67 0.07 -14.91
CA GLY A 320 18.88 -1.38 -15.02
C GLY A 320 18.86 -2.13 -13.67
N VAL A 321 18.41 -1.48 -12.60
CA VAL A 321 18.23 -2.10 -11.28
C VAL A 321 16.75 -2.10 -10.91
N VAL A 322 16.27 -3.21 -10.40
CA VAL A 322 14.94 -3.36 -9.82
C VAL A 322 15.06 -3.21 -8.30
N TYR A 323 14.25 -2.32 -7.73
CA TYR A 323 14.09 -2.15 -6.30
C TYR A 323 12.71 -2.67 -5.90
N ALA A 324 12.66 -3.58 -4.93
CA ALA A 324 11.40 -4.12 -4.43
C ALA A 324 11.47 -4.31 -2.92
N VAL A 325 10.34 -4.05 -2.25
CA VAL A 325 10.22 -4.17 -0.80
C VAL A 325 9.04 -5.08 -0.45
N SER A 326 9.31 -6.05 0.42
CA SER A 326 8.32 -6.96 0.99
C SER A 326 7.82 -6.43 2.33
N HIS A 327 6.55 -6.67 2.61
CA HIS A 327 5.97 -6.50 3.94
C HIS A 327 6.67 -7.39 5.00
N SER A 328 7.30 -8.50 4.61
CA SER A 328 8.01 -9.41 5.52
C SER A 328 9.40 -8.92 5.97
N GLY A 329 9.82 -7.72 5.61
CA GLY A 329 11.07 -7.16 6.11
C GLY A 329 12.27 -7.36 5.19
N VAL A 330 12.07 -7.38 3.88
CA VAL A 330 13.16 -7.44 2.90
C VAL A 330 12.98 -6.33 1.87
N LEU A 331 13.94 -5.41 1.83
CA LEU A 331 14.19 -4.54 0.68
C LEU A 331 15.38 -5.12 -0.09
N GLN A 332 15.25 -5.24 -1.41
CA GLN A 332 16.32 -5.75 -2.26
C GLN A 332 16.49 -4.91 -3.52
N ALA A 333 17.74 -4.65 -3.88
CA ALA A 333 18.13 -4.15 -5.18
C ALA A 333 18.70 -5.31 -6.00
N MET A 334 18.19 -5.52 -7.22
CA MET A 334 18.55 -6.64 -8.07
C MET A 334 18.81 -6.20 -9.51
N ASP A 335 19.70 -6.89 -10.20
CA ASP A 335 19.95 -6.67 -11.63
C ASP A 335 18.73 -7.09 -12.46
N ILE A 336 18.28 -6.22 -13.36
CA ILE A 336 17.03 -6.47 -14.12
C ILE A 336 17.12 -7.66 -15.06
N ARG A 337 18.32 -8.02 -15.55
CA ARG A 337 18.48 -9.08 -16.56
C ARG A 337 18.55 -10.46 -15.93
N SER A 338 19.20 -10.55 -14.77
CA SER A 338 19.52 -11.82 -14.11
C SER A 338 18.72 -12.07 -12.83
N GLY A 339 18.13 -11.03 -12.24
CA GLY A 339 17.52 -11.10 -10.91
C GLY A 339 18.54 -11.24 -9.78
N GLN A 340 19.84 -11.18 -10.06
CA GLN A 340 20.87 -11.33 -9.04
C GLN A 340 20.84 -10.16 -8.05
N PRO A 341 20.84 -10.41 -6.74
CA PRO A 341 20.83 -9.35 -5.74
C PRO A 341 22.15 -8.58 -5.78
N LYS A 342 22.07 -7.25 -5.86
CA LYS A 342 23.20 -6.34 -5.67
C LYS A 342 23.46 -6.09 -4.19
N TRP A 343 22.39 -5.82 -3.45
CA TRP A 343 22.39 -5.67 -2.00
C TRP A 343 20.98 -5.90 -1.46
N GLN A 344 20.88 -6.14 -0.15
CA GLN A 344 19.61 -6.31 0.56
C GLN A 344 19.67 -5.68 1.95
N LEU A 345 18.53 -5.21 2.43
CA LEU A 345 18.37 -4.65 3.77
C LEU A 345 17.12 -5.20 4.45
N PRO A 346 17.14 -5.37 5.79
CA PRO A 346 16.01 -5.88 6.56
C PRO A 346 14.94 -4.79 6.80
N ILE A 347 14.36 -4.23 5.73
CA ILE A 347 13.32 -3.18 5.81
C ILE A 347 11.97 -3.77 5.46
N ALA A 348 11.00 -3.64 6.38
CA ALA A 348 9.60 -3.97 6.12
C ALA A 348 8.90 -2.72 5.57
N GLY A 349 8.38 -2.79 4.36
CA GLY A 349 7.76 -1.64 3.71
C GLY A 349 6.57 -2.04 2.83
N VAL A 350 5.66 -1.08 2.68
CA VAL A 350 4.48 -1.20 1.80
C VAL A 350 4.41 -0.06 0.77
N ASN A 351 5.42 0.82 0.78
CA ASN A 351 5.59 1.94 -0.11
C ASN A 351 6.60 1.61 -1.21
N ALA A 352 6.47 2.24 -2.38
CA ALA A 352 7.46 2.10 -3.43
C ALA A 352 8.80 2.77 -3.02
N PRO A 353 9.96 2.09 -3.16
CA PRO A 353 11.27 2.74 -3.00
C PRO A 353 11.45 3.87 -4.03
N LEU A 354 12.09 4.97 -3.62
CA LEU A 354 12.34 6.11 -4.50
C LEU A 354 13.84 6.24 -4.80
N PRO A 355 14.35 5.65 -5.89
CA PRO A 355 15.72 5.86 -6.37
C PRO A 355 15.87 7.25 -7.00
N VAL A 356 16.87 8.01 -6.55
CA VAL A 356 17.18 9.37 -7.02
C VAL A 356 18.69 9.56 -7.02
N GLY A 357 19.29 9.81 -8.19
CA GLY A 357 20.74 9.98 -8.30
C GLY A 357 21.52 8.82 -7.69
N ASP A 358 22.26 9.11 -6.61
CA ASP A 358 23.11 8.14 -5.91
C ASP A 358 22.42 7.41 -4.76
N VAL A 359 21.16 7.73 -4.45
CA VAL A 359 20.47 7.21 -3.27
C VAL A 359 19.11 6.59 -3.59
N VAL A 360 18.60 5.83 -2.63
CA VAL A 360 17.25 5.30 -2.59
C VAL A 360 16.61 5.71 -1.27
N TYR A 361 15.49 6.42 -1.34
CA TYR A 361 14.67 6.76 -0.19
C TYR A 361 13.64 5.66 0.04
N VAL A 362 13.52 5.17 1.27
CA VAL A 362 12.57 4.12 1.64
C VAL A 362 11.90 4.47 2.96
N VAL A 363 10.59 4.25 3.03
CA VAL A 363 9.79 4.45 4.24
C VAL A 363 9.31 3.08 4.71
N SER A 364 9.72 2.67 5.90
CA SER A 364 9.28 1.43 6.51
C SER A 364 7.83 1.51 6.98
N LYS A 365 7.23 0.35 7.29
CA LYS A 365 5.91 0.26 7.91
C LYS A 365 5.87 0.92 9.30
N SER A 366 6.97 0.92 10.03
CA SER A 366 7.09 1.54 11.36
C SER A 366 7.22 3.07 11.31
N GLY A 367 7.31 3.67 10.11
CA GLY A 367 7.51 5.10 9.93
C GLY A 367 8.98 5.52 9.99
N GLU A 368 9.90 4.61 9.72
CA GLU A 368 11.32 4.92 9.59
C GLU A 368 11.64 5.30 8.13
N LEU A 369 12.08 6.54 7.92
CA LEU A 369 12.59 7.02 6.64
C LEU A 369 14.10 6.79 6.58
N THR A 370 14.54 5.93 5.67
CA THR A 370 15.95 5.57 5.49
C THR A 370 16.45 6.02 4.13
N VAL A 371 17.65 6.58 4.08
CA VAL A 371 18.38 6.91 2.84
C VAL A 371 19.54 5.98 2.65
N ILE A 372 19.56 5.32 1.49
CA ILE A 372 20.44 4.21 1.21
C ILE A 372 21.27 4.53 -0.02
N SER A 373 22.57 4.23 0.02
CA SER A 373 23.43 4.23 -1.15
C SER A 373 22.91 3.27 -2.21
N ARG A 374 22.62 3.81 -3.41
CA ARG A 374 22.13 3.04 -4.55
C ARG A 374 23.12 1.96 -4.97
N GLU A 375 24.41 2.26 -4.85
CA GLU A 375 25.54 1.40 -5.25
C GLU A 375 25.78 0.26 -4.26
N THR A 376 25.86 0.59 -2.96
CA THR A 376 26.40 -0.32 -1.93
C THR A 376 25.36 -0.86 -0.96
N GLY A 377 24.16 -0.29 -0.92
CA GLY A 377 23.14 -0.61 0.09
C GLY A 377 23.46 -0.10 1.50
N GLN A 378 24.53 0.69 1.66
CA GLN A 378 24.86 1.29 2.96
C GLN A 378 23.94 2.47 3.28
N VAL A 379 23.56 2.61 4.55
CA VAL A 379 22.66 3.68 5.02
C VAL A 379 23.44 4.97 5.23
N TYR A 380 22.98 6.06 4.62
CA TYR A 380 23.48 7.43 4.87
C TYR A 380 22.90 7.98 6.18
N TRP A 381 21.58 7.91 6.33
CA TRP A 381 20.88 8.34 7.54
C TRP A 381 19.52 7.66 7.64
N THR A 382 18.98 7.66 8.86
CA THR A 382 17.62 7.22 9.18
C THR A 382 16.91 8.28 10.02
N ARG A 383 15.59 8.37 9.90
CA ARG A 383 14.72 9.25 10.69
C ARG A 383 13.44 8.54 11.07
N ASN A 384 13.10 8.58 12.36
CA ASN A 384 11.79 8.17 12.84
C ASN A 384 10.77 9.29 12.60
N LEU A 385 9.82 9.08 11.68
CA LEU A 385 8.76 10.05 11.38
C LEU A 385 7.66 10.07 12.44
N ASN A 386 7.56 9.01 13.26
CA ASN A 386 6.57 8.85 14.32
C ASN A 386 7.05 9.32 15.69
N GLU A 387 8.27 9.87 15.77
CA GLU A 387 8.80 10.45 17.01
C GLU A 387 7.87 11.56 17.53
N GLY A 388 7.36 11.38 18.76
CA GLY A 388 6.44 12.31 19.40
C GLY A 388 5.00 12.31 18.85
N ARG A 389 4.65 11.41 17.92
CA ARG A 389 3.30 11.33 17.32
C ARG A 389 2.46 10.15 17.81
N ILE A 390 3.09 9.16 18.46
CA ILE A 390 2.37 8.00 18.99
C ILE A 390 1.53 8.44 20.19
N HIS A 391 0.22 8.23 20.12
CA HIS A 391 -0.70 8.59 21.19
C HIS A 391 -1.73 7.49 21.45
N GLN A 392 -2.34 7.50 22.64
CA GLN A 392 -3.46 6.62 22.97
C GLN A 392 -4.77 7.33 22.63
N GLU A 393 -5.61 6.68 21.85
CA GLU A 393 -7.02 7.07 21.73
C GLU A 393 -7.83 6.24 22.74
N GLY A 394 -8.45 6.95 23.69
CA GLY A 394 -9.23 6.33 24.76
C GLY A 394 -10.55 5.78 24.23
N GLY A 395 -10.86 4.54 24.59
CA GLY A 395 -12.17 3.95 24.35
C GLY A 395 -13.16 4.29 25.48
N PHE A 396 -14.40 3.79 25.37
CA PHE A 396 -15.45 4.09 26.35
C PHE A 396 -15.08 3.51 27.73
N LEU A 397 -14.92 4.39 28.73
CA LEU A 397 -14.51 4.04 30.10
C LEU A 397 -13.15 3.29 30.19
N GLY A 398 -12.22 3.55 29.27
CA GLY A 398 -10.90 2.87 29.23
C GLY A 398 -10.94 1.44 28.70
N PHE A 399 -12.11 0.96 28.26
CA PHE A 399 -12.20 -0.24 27.43
C PHE A 399 -11.98 0.15 25.98
N PHE A 400 -11.17 -0.64 25.25
CA PHE A 400 -10.83 -0.43 23.83
C PHE A 400 -9.83 0.70 23.54
N ASP A 401 -8.99 1.07 24.52
CA ASP A 401 -7.87 1.97 24.26
C ASP A 401 -6.99 1.43 23.12
N ARG A 402 -6.75 2.30 22.14
CA ARG A 402 -5.93 1.95 20.97
C ARG A 402 -4.73 2.88 20.90
N THR A 403 -3.55 2.27 20.78
CA THR A 403 -2.36 3.02 20.39
C THR A 403 -2.45 3.35 18.91
N VAL A 404 -2.45 4.65 18.61
CA VAL A 404 -2.44 5.16 17.24
C VAL A 404 -1.00 5.43 16.86
N VAL A 405 -0.57 4.77 15.79
CA VAL A 405 0.73 4.97 15.16
C VAL A 405 0.45 5.52 13.76
N PRO A 406 0.94 6.73 13.42
CA PRO A 406 0.70 7.27 12.10
C PRO A 406 1.32 6.40 11.00
N GLU A 407 0.52 6.14 9.97
CA GLU A 407 0.99 5.49 8.75
C GLU A 407 1.45 6.55 7.74
N TRP A 408 2.52 6.27 7.03
CA TRP A 408 3.14 7.19 6.07
C TRP A 408 3.07 6.62 4.65
N SER A 409 2.76 7.47 3.68
CA SER A 409 2.72 7.13 2.26
C SER A 409 3.55 8.11 1.43
N GLY A 410 4.31 7.57 0.47
CA GLY A 410 5.38 8.28 -0.23
C GLY A 410 6.67 7.46 -0.20
N PRO A 411 7.84 8.06 -0.49
CA PRO A 411 8.07 9.49 -0.68
C PRO A 411 7.95 9.95 -2.14
N LEU A 412 7.79 11.26 -2.34
CA LEU A 412 7.93 11.96 -3.62
C LEU A 412 8.98 13.07 -3.46
N LEU A 413 10.01 13.12 -4.29
CA LEU A 413 10.96 14.24 -4.27
C LEU A 413 10.53 15.33 -5.26
N ALA A 414 10.05 16.45 -4.73
CA ALA A 414 9.58 17.59 -5.52
C ALA A 414 10.26 18.90 -5.09
N SER A 415 10.89 19.62 -6.02
CA SER A 415 11.53 20.93 -5.78
C SER A 415 12.44 20.96 -4.54
N ASN A 416 13.33 19.98 -4.41
CA ASN A 416 14.23 19.74 -3.26
C ASN A 416 13.53 19.49 -1.92
N ARG A 417 12.26 19.06 -1.94
CA ARG A 417 11.50 18.63 -0.76
C ARG A 417 11.10 17.18 -0.93
N LEU A 418 11.44 16.35 0.04
CA LEU A 418 10.93 15.00 0.14
C LEU A 418 9.55 15.06 0.79
N LEU A 419 8.52 14.76 0.01
CA LEU A 419 7.13 14.89 0.38
C LEU A 419 6.54 13.54 0.79
N LEU A 420 5.87 13.52 1.94
CA LEU A 420 5.14 12.37 2.45
C LEU A 420 3.80 12.80 3.01
N VAL A 421 2.80 11.95 2.85
CA VAL A 421 1.48 12.12 3.49
C VAL A 421 1.31 11.09 4.59
N ASN A 422 0.40 11.37 5.53
CA ASN A 422 0.14 10.47 6.64
C ASN A 422 -1.34 10.27 6.96
N SER A 423 -1.61 9.31 7.83
CA SER A 423 -2.94 8.99 8.35
C SER A 423 -3.54 10.06 9.26
N GLU A 424 -2.76 11.06 9.69
CA GLU A 424 -3.23 12.21 10.48
C GLU A 424 -3.76 13.35 9.59
N GLY A 425 -3.63 13.21 8.26
CA GLY A 425 -4.09 14.21 7.31
C GLY A 425 -3.16 15.40 7.18
N GLU A 426 -1.86 15.11 7.17
CA GLU A 426 -0.79 16.06 6.88
C GLU A 426 -0.03 15.67 5.60
N LEU A 427 0.42 16.67 4.86
CA LEU A 427 1.53 16.57 3.92
C LEU A 427 2.76 17.20 4.58
N VAL A 428 3.83 16.42 4.71
CA VAL A 428 5.08 16.84 5.33
C VAL A 428 6.16 16.95 4.27
N ALA A 429 6.92 18.05 4.31
CA ALA A 429 8.12 18.27 3.53
C ALA A 429 9.35 18.11 4.40
N LEU A 430 10.29 17.29 3.94
CA LEU A 430 11.58 17.06 4.57
C LEU A 430 12.70 17.48 3.62
N ASP A 431 13.81 17.92 4.18
CA ASP A 431 15.05 18.11 3.43
C ASP A 431 15.61 16.73 3.02
N PRO A 432 15.86 16.49 1.72
CA PRO A 432 16.26 15.17 1.22
C PRO A 432 17.69 14.77 1.62
N LYS A 433 18.51 15.69 2.11
CA LYS A 433 19.90 15.44 2.51
C LYS A 433 20.04 15.09 3.98
N THR A 434 19.25 15.73 4.82
CA THR A 434 19.35 15.68 6.28
C THR A 434 18.16 14.98 6.93
N GLY A 435 17.05 14.84 6.20
CA GLY A 435 15.78 14.38 6.74
C GLY A 435 15.09 15.40 7.64
N ALA A 436 15.63 16.62 7.80
CA ALA A 436 15.04 17.65 8.65
C ALA A 436 13.66 18.06 8.11
N GLN A 437 12.65 18.12 8.98
CA GLN A 437 11.33 18.60 8.57
C GLN A 437 11.37 20.10 8.30
N THR A 438 11.02 20.50 7.08
CA THR A 438 11.06 21.89 6.63
C THR A 438 9.69 22.55 6.67
N ALA A 439 8.61 21.79 6.41
CA ALA A 439 7.25 22.31 6.41
C ALA A 439 6.21 21.21 6.62
N THR A 440 5.02 21.61 7.06
CA THR A 440 3.83 20.75 7.17
C THR A 440 2.61 21.51 6.68
N LEU A 441 1.79 20.85 5.87
CA LEU A 441 0.54 21.36 5.34
C LEU A 441 -0.61 20.44 5.77
N LYS A 442 -1.65 21.00 6.39
CA LYS A 442 -2.83 20.23 6.81
C LYS A 442 -3.74 19.97 5.60
N ILE A 443 -3.82 18.73 5.16
CA ILE A 443 -4.68 18.30 4.04
C ILE A 443 -6.08 17.90 4.53
N GLY A 444 -6.29 17.76 5.84
CA GLY A 444 -7.60 17.74 6.50
C GLY A 444 -8.27 16.37 6.62
N ALA A 445 -7.68 15.32 6.04
CA ALA A 445 -8.06 13.93 6.23
C ALA A 445 -6.89 13.02 5.90
N ALA A 446 -6.89 11.82 6.50
CA ALA A 446 -5.89 10.78 6.26
C ALA A 446 -5.60 10.58 4.76
N SER A 447 -4.36 10.29 4.42
CA SER A 447 -3.99 9.87 3.07
C SER A 447 -3.02 8.69 3.15
N PHE A 448 -3.38 7.62 2.44
CA PHE A 448 -2.62 6.37 2.37
C PHE A 448 -2.01 6.14 0.98
N ILE A 449 -2.08 7.14 0.10
CA ILE A 449 -1.63 7.07 -1.29
C ILE A 449 -0.51 8.08 -1.45
N ALA A 450 0.60 7.64 -2.05
CA ALA A 450 1.73 8.52 -2.30
C ALA A 450 1.33 9.74 -3.15
N PRO A 451 1.87 10.93 -2.89
CA PRO A 451 1.63 12.11 -3.73
C PRO A 451 2.08 11.87 -5.18
N ALA A 452 1.38 12.50 -6.12
CA ALA A 452 1.77 12.54 -7.54
C ALA A 452 2.17 13.97 -7.94
N ALA A 453 2.97 14.14 -8.98
CA ALA A 453 3.31 15.46 -9.51
C ALA A 453 2.92 15.59 -10.98
N TYR A 454 2.40 16.75 -11.36
CA TYR A 454 2.08 17.03 -12.75
C TYR A 454 2.06 18.54 -13.00
N ASN A 455 2.76 18.99 -14.04
CA ASN A 455 2.84 20.40 -14.47
C ASN A 455 3.14 21.40 -13.31
N GLY A 456 4.11 21.07 -12.46
CA GLY A 456 4.52 21.94 -11.35
C GLY A 456 3.61 21.90 -10.12
N SER A 457 2.51 21.15 -10.17
CA SER A 457 1.64 20.89 -9.02
C SER A 457 1.93 19.52 -8.41
N VAL A 458 1.74 19.40 -7.10
CA VAL A 458 1.66 18.12 -6.39
C VAL A 458 0.20 17.84 -6.09
N TYR A 459 -0.23 16.60 -6.31
CA TYR A 459 -1.59 16.14 -6.09
C TYR A 459 -1.61 15.10 -4.97
N VAL A 460 -2.56 15.27 -4.05
CA VAL A 460 -2.78 14.39 -2.92
C VAL A 460 -4.23 13.95 -2.92
N LEU A 461 -4.47 12.65 -2.71
CA LEU A 461 -5.81 12.08 -2.59
C LEU A 461 -6.03 11.64 -1.14
N THR A 462 -7.07 12.17 -0.51
CA THR A 462 -7.42 11.80 0.86
C THR A 462 -8.37 10.60 0.89
N ASP A 463 -8.40 9.92 2.03
CA ASP A 463 -9.28 8.79 2.31
C ASP A 463 -10.77 9.16 2.27
N ARG A 464 -11.12 10.47 2.39
CA ARG A 464 -12.49 10.96 2.21
C ARG A 464 -12.89 11.17 0.75
N GLY A 465 -11.97 10.98 -0.20
CA GLY A 465 -12.22 11.29 -1.61
C GLY A 465 -12.07 12.77 -1.96
N ASP A 466 -11.18 13.48 -1.25
CA ASP A 466 -10.76 14.82 -1.66
C ASP A 466 -9.47 14.73 -2.48
N LEU A 467 -9.51 15.18 -3.75
CA LEU A 467 -8.32 15.47 -4.54
C LEU A 467 -7.87 16.90 -4.25
N ILE A 468 -6.62 17.06 -3.85
CA ILE A 468 -6.04 18.35 -3.45
C ILE A 468 -4.86 18.63 -4.36
N SER A 469 -4.84 19.82 -4.97
CA SER A 469 -3.69 20.32 -5.71
C SER A 469 -2.91 21.31 -4.87
N ILE A 470 -1.59 21.18 -4.92
CA ILE A 470 -0.62 21.93 -4.13
C ILE A 470 0.35 22.58 -5.11
N ARG A 471 0.52 23.89 -5.01
CA ARG A 471 1.40 24.69 -5.88
C ARG A 471 2.48 25.37 -5.10
#